data_AF-A0A947M583-F1
#
_entry.id   AF-A0A947M583-F1
#
_cell.length_a   1.000
_cell.length_b   1.000
_cell.length_c   1.000
_cell.angle_alpha   90.00
_cell.angle_beta   90.00
_cell.angle_gamma   90.00
#
_symmetry.space_group_name_H-M   'P 1'
#
loop_
_entity.id
_entity.type
_entity.pdbx_description
1 polymer ?
#
loop_
_entity_poly.entity_id
_entity_poly.type
_entity_poly.pdbx_seq_one_letter_code
_entity_poly.pdbx_strand_id
1 'polypeptide(L)'
;MNIDLLLSQSGQMGLVSDRAFDSPVAGVMFDGLTGTISLEFGDAEPLDLNIPVEQEFGARLELMLDIYVGTIEEGRITESRRVPIVLLNDPFGGGNTGHFAVKPGRALAAFEHFLKSCVSGQPLHRDDLGDEGSAGGVMGGMNPAVLQFSPQLARQRALEAAQRAVPTAAPSAPGFGPKGMGGGSSNPVRRAPPPVQRRPPDEDDNY
;
A
#
# COMPACT_ATOMS: atom_id res chain seq x y z
N MET A 1 12.02 -22.33 -10.22
CA MET A 1 11.37 -21.08 -9.89
C MET A 1 10.94 -20.50 -11.21
N ASN A 2 9.67 -20.15 -11.30
CA ASN A 2 9.10 -19.47 -12.43
C ASN A 2 8.56 -18.14 -11.91
N ILE A 3 8.90 -17.06 -12.59
CA ILE A 3 8.49 -15.71 -12.20
C ILE A 3 7.79 -15.06 -13.39
N ASP A 4 6.61 -14.51 -13.14
CA ASP A 4 5.85 -13.75 -14.11
C ASP A 4 5.67 -12.30 -13.65
N LEU A 5 5.72 -11.38 -14.60
CA LEU A 5 5.27 -10.01 -14.44
C LEU A 5 3.80 -9.93 -14.83
N LEU A 6 2.95 -9.46 -13.92
CA LEU A 6 1.53 -9.29 -14.14
C LEU A 6 1.16 -7.81 -14.19
N LEU A 7 0.17 -7.48 -15.02
CA LEU A 7 -0.40 -6.14 -15.15
C LEU A 7 -1.89 -6.17 -14.77
N SER A 8 -2.30 -5.24 -13.91
CA SER A 8 -3.69 -5.05 -13.54
C SER A 8 -4.45 -4.10 -14.45
N GLN A 9 -5.79 -4.17 -14.41
CA GLN A 9 -6.69 -3.20 -15.05
C GLN A 9 -6.43 -1.76 -14.62
N SER A 10 -5.97 -1.56 -13.38
CA SER A 10 -5.63 -0.24 -12.83
C SER A 10 -4.24 0.26 -13.25
N GLY A 11 -3.49 -0.52 -14.04
CA GLY A 11 -2.14 -0.19 -14.47
C GLY A 11 -1.06 -0.43 -13.41
N GLN A 12 -1.38 -1.18 -12.34
CA GLN A 12 -0.37 -1.63 -11.38
C GLN A 12 0.33 -2.88 -11.92
N MET A 13 1.58 -3.08 -11.51
CA MET A 13 2.32 -4.28 -11.86
C MET A 13 2.81 -5.03 -10.63
N GLY A 14 3.12 -6.31 -10.84
CA GLY A 14 3.62 -7.18 -9.79
C GLY A 14 4.35 -8.39 -10.34
N LEU A 15 5.37 -8.84 -9.62
CA LEU A 15 6.07 -10.09 -9.87
C LEU A 15 5.47 -11.20 -9.01
N VAL A 16 5.21 -12.34 -9.62
CA VAL A 16 4.66 -13.52 -8.94
C VAL A 16 5.56 -14.70 -9.20
N SER A 17 6.05 -15.31 -8.12
CA SER A 17 6.84 -16.55 -8.15
C SER A 17 5.99 -17.76 -7.78
N ASP A 18 6.26 -18.91 -8.40
CA ASP A 18 5.67 -20.21 -8.04
C ASP A 18 6.36 -20.91 -6.86
N ARG A 19 7.47 -20.34 -6.36
CA ARG A 19 8.25 -20.84 -5.22
C ARG A 19 8.72 -19.70 -4.33
N ALA A 20 8.89 -19.99 -3.04
CA ALA A 20 9.46 -19.05 -2.09
C ALA A 20 10.87 -18.61 -2.49
N PHE A 21 11.21 -17.36 -2.16
CA PHE A 21 12.56 -16.84 -2.27
C PHE A 21 13.37 -17.22 -1.03
N ASP A 22 14.69 -17.40 -1.19
CA ASP A 22 15.59 -17.71 -0.07
C ASP A 22 15.73 -16.53 0.92
N SER A 23 15.43 -15.32 0.45
CA SER A 23 15.49 -14.09 1.23
C SER A 23 14.36 -13.13 0.81
N PRO A 24 13.86 -12.26 1.68
CA PRO A 24 12.80 -11.33 1.31
C PRO A 24 13.30 -10.28 0.29
N VAL A 25 12.64 -10.18 -0.87
CA VAL A 25 12.98 -9.23 -1.96
C VAL A 25 12.93 -7.78 -1.49
N ALA A 26 14.06 -7.10 -1.34
CA ALA A 26 14.17 -5.73 -0.86
C ALA A 26 13.89 -4.68 -1.94
N GLY A 27 14.07 -5.03 -3.22
CA GLY A 27 13.85 -4.11 -4.34
C GLY A 27 13.87 -4.84 -5.69
N VAL A 28 13.47 -4.12 -6.73
CA VAL A 28 13.53 -4.58 -8.12
C VAL A 28 14.34 -3.57 -8.91
N MET A 29 15.37 -4.04 -9.62
CA MET A 29 16.10 -3.23 -10.59
C MET A 29 15.55 -3.51 -11.97
N PHE A 30 15.29 -2.46 -12.75
CA PHE A 30 14.85 -2.57 -14.13
C PHE A 30 15.78 -1.76 -15.01
N ASP A 31 16.41 -2.39 -16.00
CA ASP A 31 17.22 -1.70 -17.00
C ASP A 31 16.36 -1.36 -18.22
N GLY A 32 16.05 -0.08 -18.37
CA GLY A 32 15.23 0.41 -19.48
C GLY A 32 15.87 0.21 -20.86
N LEU A 33 17.20 0.05 -20.92
CA LEU A 33 17.90 -0.17 -22.19
C LEU A 33 17.85 -1.63 -22.64
N THR A 34 18.10 -2.56 -21.72
CA THR A 34 18.18 -4.00 -22.04
C THR A 34 16.87 -4.74 -21.80
N GLY A 35 15.92 -4.12 -21.10
CA GLY A 35 14.67 -4.75 -20.67
C GLY A 35 14.88 -5.79 -19.58
N THR A 36 16.05 -5.83 -18.93
CA THR A 36 16.36 -6.84 -17.91
C THR A 36 15.86 -6.41 -16.54
N ILE A 37 15.45 -7.40 -15.73
CA ILE A 37 15.08 -7.20 -14.33
C ILE A 37 15.99 -8.03 -13.44
N SER A 38 16.37 -7.45 -12.30
CA SER A 38 17.06 -8.14 -11.21
C SER A 38 16.30 -7.93 -9.90
N LEU A 39 16.18 -8.99 -9.09
CA LEU A 39 15.63 -8.91 -7.74
C LEU A 39 16.76 -8.71 -6.74
N GLU A 40 16.64 -7.67 -5.93
CA GLU A 40 17.58 -7.37 -4.85
C GLU A 40 17.05 -7.93 -3.53
N PHE A 41 17.92 -8.49 -2.72
CA PHE A 41 17.59 -9.09 -1.43
C PHE A 41 18.32 -8.38 -0.30
N GLY A 42 17.78 -8.48 0.93
CA GLY A 42 18.45 -7.88 2.09
C GLY A 42 19.76 -8.59 2.45
N ASP A 43 19.72 -9.92 2.44
CA ASP A 43 20.79 -10.78 2.95
C ASP A 43 21.19 -11.91 1.97
N ALA A 44 20.91 -11.75 0.66
CA ALA A 44 21.21 -12.74 -0.37
C ALA A 44 21.72 -12.09 -1.66
N GLU A 45 22.30 -12.90 -2.55
CA GLU A 45 22.75 -12.44 -3.86
C GLU A 45 21.56 -12.05 -4.75
N PRO A 46 21.71 -11.03 -5.61
CA PRO A 46 20.67 -10.65 -6.56
C PRO A 46 20.29 -11.80 -7.49
N LEU A 47 19.02 -11.85 -7.88
CA LEU A 47 18.53 -12.81 -8.87
C LEU A 47 18.21 -12.09 -10.18
N ASP A 48 19.02 -12.33 -11.21
CA ASP A 48 18.76 -11.84 -12.55
C ASP A 48 17.68 -12.70 -13.23
N LEU A 49 16.64 -12.04 -13.75
CA LEU A 49 15.56 -12.69 -14.46
C LEU A 49 15.98 -12.94 -15.92
N ASN A 50 15.82 -14.18 -16.39
CA ASN A 50 16.42 -14.63 -17.65
C ASN A 50 15.61 -14.35 -18.92
N ILE A 51 14.44 -13.69 -18.82
CA ILE A 51 13.61 -13.28 -19.95
C ILE A 51 13.42 -11.76 -19.92
N PRO A 52 13.78 -11.03 -20.98
CA PRO A 52 13.62 -9.58 -21.04
C PRO A 52 12.16 -9.16 -21.10
N VAL A 53 11.86 -8.02 -20.51
CA VAL A 53 10.53 -7.42 -20.46
C VAL A 53 10.14 -6.91 -21.85
N GLU A 54 8.91 -7.20 -22.27
CA GLU A 54 8.35 -6.69 -23.51
C GLU A 54 8.10 -5.19 -23.44
N GLN A 55 8.18 -4.50 -24.59
CA GLN A 55 8.11 -3.04 -24.66
C GLN A 55 6.87 -2.43 -23.99
N GLU A 56 5.71 -3.08 -24.10
CA GLU A 56 4.46 -2.62 -23.47
C GLU A 56 4.56 -2.60 -21.94
N PHE A 57 5.15 -3.64 -21.35
CA PHE A 57 5.39 -3.73 -19.91
C PHE A 57 6.53 -2.81 -19.48
N GLY A 58 7.60 -2.71 -20.29
CA GLY A 58 8.75 -1.84 -20.04
C GLY A 58 8.36 -0.38 -19.90
N ALA A 59 7.57 0.14 -20.84
CA ALA A 59 7.08 1.53 -20.82
C ALA A 59 6.23 1.85 -19.57
N ARG A 60 5.61 0.83 -18.95
CA ARG A 60 4.91 0.99 -17.67
C ARG A 60 5.88 0.97 -16.50
N LEU A 61 6.89 0.12 -16.52
CA LEU A 61 7.87 -0.03 -15.42
C LEU A 61 8.67 1.25 -15.22
N GLU A 62 9.01 1.93 -16.32
CA GLU A 62 9.70 3.23 -16.31
C GLU A 62 8.95 4.31 -15.52
N LEU A 63 7.63 4.18 -15.38
CA LEU A 63 6.78 5.15 -14.67
C LEU A 63 6.45 4.74 -13.23
N MET A 64 6.92 3.57 -12.78
CA MET A 64 6.59 3.05 -11.46
C MET A 64 7.67 3.37 -10.42
N LEU A 65 7.24 3.67 -9.19
CA LEU A 65 8.13 3.85 -8.04
C LEU A 65 8.27 2.57 -7.20
N ASP A 66 7.32 1.65 -7.35
CA ASP A 66 7.21 0.44 -6.58
C ASP A 66 6.43 -0.63 -7.34
N ILE A 67 6.59 -1.87 -6.91
CA ILE A 67 5.98 -3.04 -7.52
C ILE A 67 5.57 -4.02 -6.42
N TYR A 68 4.52 -4.79 -6.69
CA TYR A 68 4.21 -5.93 -5.83
C TYR A 68 5.15 -7.09 -6.14
N VAL A 69 5.58 -7.80 -5.11
CA VAL A 69 6.26 -9.08 -5.26
C VAL A 69 5.59 -10.07 -4.33
N GLY A 70 5.22 -11.23 -4.85
CA GLY A 70 4.61 -12.26 -4.05
C GLY A 70 4.87 -13.66 -4.57
N THR A 71 4.55 -14.62 -3.72
CA THR A 71 4.73 -16.03 -4.00
C THR A 71 3.38 -16.73 -3.91
N ILE A 72 3.10 -17.57 -4.90
CA ILE A 72 1.94 -18.44 -4.95
C ILE A 72 2.41 -19.88 -5.03
N GLU A 73 2.20 -20.64 -3.95
CA GLU A 73 2.50 -22.07 -3.89
C GLU A 73 1.18 -22.84 -3.77
N GLU A 74 0.97 -23.84 -4.61
CA GLU A 74 -0.23 -24.69 -4.59
C GLU A 74 -1.55 -23.89 -4.60
N GLY A 75 -1.58 -22.79 -5.37
CA GLY A 75 -2.74 -21.90 -5.46
C GLY A 75 -2.99 -21.03 -4.23
N ARG A 76 -1.99 -20.92 -3.34
CA ARG A 76 -2.06 -20.09 -2.13
C ARG A 76 -1.01 -19.00 -2.13
N ILE A 77 -1.41 -17.80 -1.75
CA ILE A 77 -0.46 -16.71 -1.49
C ILE A 77 0.30 -17.08 -0.21
N THR A 78 1.62 -17.24 -0.31
CA THR A 78 2.52 -17.57 0.80
C THR A 78 3.39 -16.38 1.20
N GLU A 79 3.64 -15.45 0.28
CA GLU A 79 4.31 -14.18 0.53
C GLU A 79 3.70 -13.05 -0.29
N SER A 80 3.72 -11.84 0.27
CA SER A 80 3.31 -10.62 -0.42
C SER A 80 3.98 -9.39 0.17
N ARG A 81 4.62 -8.61 -0.70
CA ARG A 81 5.29 -7.37 -0.37
C ARG A 81 5.16 -6.35 -1.48
N ARG A 82 5.31 -5.09 -1.10
CA ARG A 82 5.48 -3.95 -2.00
C ARG A 82 6.90 -3.45 -1.82
N VAL A 83 7.65 -3.34 -2.90
CA VAL A 83 9.08 -3.04 -2.91
C VAL A 83 9.36 -1.92 -3.91
N PRO A 84 10.39 -1.09 -3.73
CA PRO A 84 10.75 -0.06 -4.68
C PRO A 84 11.24 -0.65 -6.01
N ILE A 85 10.98 0.06 -7.10
CA ILE A 85 11.65 -0.16 -8.39
C ILE A 85 12.76 0.90 -8.56
N VAL A 86 13.95 0.44 -8.91
CA VAL A 86 15.08 1.28 -9.30
C VAL A 86 15.27 1.16 -10.80
N LEU A 87 15.14 2.27 -11.52
CA LEU A 87 15.36 2.33 -12.96
C LEU A 87 16.84 2.54 -13.25
N LEU A 88 17.44 1.58 -13.94
CA LEU A 88 18.77 1.65 -14.54
C LEU A 88 18.63 2.15 -15.97
N ASN A 89 19.58 2.98 -16.42
CA ASN A 89 19.61 3.56 -17.76
C ASN A 89 18.28 4.22 -18.16
N ASP A 90 17.77 5.11 -17.29
CA ASP A 90 16.53 5.84 -17.55
C ASP A 90 16.61 6.64 -18.86
N PRO A 91 15.79 6.30 -19.89
CA PRO A 91 15.79 7.01 -21.16
C PRO A 91 15.35 8.48 -21.05
N PHE A 92 14.67 8.85 -19.96
CA PHE A 92 14.22 10.22 -19.72
C PHE A 92 15.24 11.05 -18.91
N GLY A 93 16.37 10.46 -18.52
CA GLY A 93 17.48 11.14 -17.83
C GLY A 93 17.12 11.69 -16.46
N GLY A 94 15.97 11.31 -15.91
CA GLY A 94 15.43 11.78 -14.65
C GLY A 94 15.41 10.67 -13.61
N GLY A 95 16.35 9.71 -13.73
CA GLY A 95 16.32 8.40 -13.10
C GLY A 95 15.76 8.46 -11.69
N ASN A 96 15.07 7.42 -11.26
CA ASN A 96 14.48 7.34 -9.92
C ASN A 96 15.62 7.28 -8.86
N THR A 97 16.39 8.35 -8.76
CA THR A 97 17.69 8.46 -8.12
C THR A 97 17.43 8.65 -6.65
N GLY A 98 17.35 7.53 -5.93
CA GLY A 98 17.61 7.48 -4.50
C GLY A 98 16.50 7.99 -3.58
N HIS A 99 15.36 8.45 -4.10
CA HIS A 99 14.17 8.59 -3.28
C HIS A 99 13.40 7.26 -3.30
N PHE A 100 13.80 6.37 -2.39
CA PHE A 100 12.95 5.24 -1.98
C PHE A 100 11.69 5.81 -1.29
N ALA A 101 10.75 6.30 -2.09
CA ALA A 101 9.46 6.82 -1.61
C ALA A 101 8.67 5.72 -0.88
N VAL A 102 9.02 4.46 -1.12
CA VAL A 102 8.40 3.28 -0.54
C VAL A 102 9.44 2.47 0.23
N LYS A 103 9.18 2.28 1.52
CA LYS A 103 9.88 1.26 2.31
C LYS A 103 9.30 -0.11 1.97
N PRO A 104 10.14 -1.14 1.73
CA PRO A 104 9.68 -2.50 1.56
C PRO A 104 8.76 -2.91 2.71
N GLY A 105 7.57 -3.38 2.38
CA GLY A 105 6.53 -3.66 3.38
C GLY A 105 5.56 -4.72 2.92
N ARG A 106 4.94 -5.40 3.88
CA ARG A 106 3.89 -6.40 3.60
C ARG A 106 2.66 -5.72 3.01
N ALA A 107 2.03 -6.37 2.03
CA ALA A 107 0.93 -5.79 1.28
C ALA A 107 -0.22 -6.77 1.01
N LEU A 108 -0.51 -7.69 1.93
CA LEU A 108 -1.40 -8.84 1.71
C LEU A 108 -2.75 -8.50 1.07
N ALA A 109 -3.51 -7.58 1.66
CA ALA A 109 -4.84 -7.24 1.16
C ALA A 109 -4.79 -6.50 -0.20
N ALA A 110 -3.80 -5.62 -0.37
CA ALA A 110 -3.62 -4.88 -1.61
C ALA A 110 -3.15 -5.80 -2.75
N PHE A 111 -2.28 -6.76 -2.44
CA PHE A 111 -1.79 -7.75 -3.38
C PHE A 111 -2.86 -8.74 -3.82
N GLU A 112 -3.71 -9.21 -2.91
CA GLU A 112 -4.87 -10.04 -3.28
C GLU A 112 -5.81 -9.29 -4.23
N HIS A 113 -6.09 -8.02 -3.94
CA HIS A 113 -6.89 -7.19 -4.84
C HIS A 113 -6.20 -7.01 -6.21
N PHE A 114 -4.89 -6.75 -6.19
CA PHE A 114 -4.07 -6.66 -7.40
C PHE A 114 -4.19 -7.93 -8.25
N LEU A 115 -3.96 -9.12 -7.67
CA LEU A 115 -4.06 -10.41 -8.36
C LEU A 115 -5.45 -10.61 -8.99
N LYS A 116 -6.53 -10.24 -8.28
CA LYS A 116 -7.90 -10.32 -8.79
C LYS A 116 -8.19 -9.38 -9.96
N SER A 117 -7.40 -8.33 -10.12
CA SER A 117 -7.53 -7.33 -11.19
C SER A 117 -6.53 -7.52 -12.33
N CYS A 118 -5.69 -8.56 -12.30
CA CYS A 118 -4.71 -8.85 -13.35
C CYS A 118 -5.40 -9.24 -14.66
N VAL A 119 -4.91 -8.70 -15.78
CA VAL A 119 -5.46 -8.90 -17.13
C VAL A 119 -4.45 -9.43 -18.13
N SER A 120 -3.16 -9.22 -17.89
CA SER A 120 -2.08 -9.80 -18.68
C SER A 120 -0.92 -10.21 -17.79
N GLY A 121 -0.07 -11.07 -18.34
CA GLY A 121 1.16 -11.50 -17.69
C GLY A 121 2.21 -11.91 -18.71
N GLN A 122 3.46 -11.73 -18.34
CA GLN A 122 4.64 -12.08 -19.14
C GLN A 122 5.59 -12.93 -18.29
N PRO A 123 6.13 -14.05 -18.80
CA PRO A 123 7.19 -14.78 -18.12
C PRO A 123 8.47 -13.94 -18.10
N LEU A 124 9.09 -13.82 -16.92
CA LEU A 124 10.37 -13.14 -16.74
C LEU A 124 11.50 -14.08 -16.29
N HIS A 125 11.16 -15.18 -15.62
CA HIS A 125 12.15 -16.19 -15.24
C HIS A 125 11.59 -17.60 -15.38
N ARG A 126 12.41 -18.51 -15.91
CA ARG A 126 12.16 -19.95 -15.96
C ARG A 126 13.45 -20.70 -15.63
N ASP A 127 13.40 -21.66 -14.70
CA ASP A 127 14.57 -22.49 -14.38
C ASP A 127 15.04 -23.32 -15.58
N ASP A 128 14.10 -23.85 -16.35
CA ASP A 128 14.36 -24.66 -17.54
C ASP A 128 13.60 -24.07 -18.74
N LEU A 129 14.35 -23.40 -19.63
CA LEU A 129 13.82 -22.82 -20.86
C LEU A 129 13.45 -23.88 -21.91
N GLY A 130 13.90 -25.13 -21.74
CA GLY A 130 13.62 -26.24 -22.65
C GLY A 130 12.38 -27.07 -22.28
N ASP A 131 11.78 -26.82 -21.11
CA ASP A 131 10.60 -27.55 -20.64
C ASP A 131 9.30 -26.84 -21.07
N GLU A 132 8.65 -27.37 -22.12
CA GLU A 132 7.34 -26.90 -22.58
C GLU A 132 6.24 -27.00 -21.50
N GLY A 133 6.40 -27.87 -20.49
CA GLY A 133 5.47 -27.97 -19.35
C GLY A 133 5.55 -26.78 -18.40
N SER A 134 6.72 -26.14 -18.32
CA SER A 134 6.98 -24.92 -17.54
C SER A 134 6.73 -23.64 -18.34
N ALA A 135 6.31 -23.76 -19.61
CA ALA A 135 5.93 -22.63 -20.45
C ALA A 135 4.62 -21.95 -20.01
N GLY A 136 3.81 -22.62 -19.19
CA GLY A 136 2.63 -22.02 -18.55
C GLY A 136 3.01 -20.84 -17.64
N GLY A 137 2.16 -19.82 -17.57
CA GLY A 137 2.31 -18.76 -16.57
C GLY A 137 2.19 -19.33 -15.15
N VAL A 138 2.80 -18.69 -14.15
CA VAL A 138 2.70 -19.00 -12.72
C VAL A 138 1.23 -19.04 -12.28
N MET A 139 0.40 -18.19 -12.87
CA MET A 139 -1.04 -18.16 -12.63
C MET A 139 -1.81 -19.25 -13.39
N GLY A 140 -1.18 -20.00 -14.31
CA GLY A 140 -1.58 -21.35 -14.78
C GLY A 140 -3.06 -21.63 -15.05
N GLY A 141 -3.87 -20.67 -15.50
CA GLY A 141 -5.33 -20.82 -15.64
C GLY A 141 -6.12 -20.85 -14.32
N MET A 142 -5.46 -20.56 -13.19
CA MET A 142 -6.11 -20.34 -11.90
C MET A 142 -7.04 -19.14 -11.98
N ASN A 143 -8.29 -19.33 -11.58
CA ASN A 143 -9.21 -18.22 -11.41
C ASN A 143 -8.72 -17.36 -10.22
N PRO A 144 -8.36 -16.08 -10.42
CA PRO A 144 -7.89 -15.21 -9.35
C PRO A 144 -8.88 -15.07 -8.18
N ALA A 145 -10.16 -15.34 -8.42
CA ALA A 145 -11.20 -15.36 -7.39
C ALA A 145 -11.07 -16.52 -6.39
N VAL A 146 -10.30 -17.57 -6.72
CA VAL A 146 -10.13 -18.79 -5.90
C VAL A 146 -8.83 -18.77 -5.08
N LEU A 147 -7.94 -17.79 -5.31
CA LEU A 147 -6.71 -17.65 -4.54
C LEU A 147 -7.01 -17.44 -3.05
N GLN A 148 -6.49 -18.33 -2.22
CA GLN A 148 -6.61 -18.26 -0.77
C GLN A 148 -5.25 -17.92 -0.17
N PHE A 149 -5.25 -17.24 0.98
CA PHE A 149 -4.01 -17.09 1.74
C PHE A 149 -3.61 -18.41 2.39
N SER A 150 -2.31 -18.62 2.61
CA SER A 150 -1.84 -19.65 3.52
C SER A 150 -2.47 -19.46 4.91
N PRO A 151 -2.70 -20.51 5.71
CA PRO A 151 -3.33 -20.39 7.03
C PRO A 151 -2.62 -19.42 7.97
N GLN A 152 -1.30 -19.27 7.82
CA GLN A 152 -0.50 -18.33 8.61
C GLN A 152 -0.77 -16.89 8.18
N LEU A 153 -0.79 -16.60 6.88
CA LEU A 153 -1.11 -15.27 6.36
C LEU A 153 -2.57 -14.89 6.60
N ALA A 154 -3.50 -15.84 6.52
CA ALA A 154 -4.91 -15.61 6.83
C ALA A 154 -5.11 -15.14 8.28
N ARG A 155 -4.41 -15.77 9.25
CA ARG A 155 -4.41 -15.34 10.65
C ARG A 155 -3.82 -13.95 10.82
N GLN A 156 -2.71 -13.66 10.15
CA GLN A 156 -2.07 -12.34 10.21
C GLN A 156 -2.96 -11.25 9.61
N ARG A 157 -3.61 -11.50 8.45
CA ARG A 157 -4.60 -10.60 7.86
C ARG A 157 -5.76 -10.32 8.81
N ALA A 158 -6.27 -11.34 9.48
CA ALA A 158 -7.35 -11.17 10.46
C ALA A 158 -6.91 -10.28 11.63
N LEU A 159 -5.67 -10.42 12.09
CA LEU A 159 -5.09 -9.55 13.13
C LEU A 159 -4.88 -8.12 12.64
N GLU A 160 -4.34 -7.91 11.43
CA GLU A 160 -4.17 -6.58 10.83
C GLU A 160 -5.52 -5.88 10.62
N ALA A 161 -6.54 -6.61 10.15
CA ALA A 161 -7.90 -6.10 9.99
C ALA A 161 -8.53 -5.74 11.35
N ALA A 162 -8.34 -6.58 12.37
CA ALA A 162 -8.83 -6.30 13.73
C ALA A 162 -8.15 -5.08 14.34
N GLN A 163 -6.84 -4.91 14.14
CA GLN A 163 -6.09 -3.73 14.61
C GLN A 163 -6.55 -2.44 13.94
N ARG A 164 -6.88 -2.49 12.64
CA ARG A 164 -7.43 -1.34 11.89
C ARG A 164 -8.86 -1.00 12.27
N ALA A 165 -9.61 -1.98 12.78
CA ALA A 165 -10.99 -1.84 13.22
C ALA A 165 -11.14 -1.41 14.69
N VAL A 166 -10.03 -1.31 15.46
CA VAL A 166 -10.08 -0.68 16.78
C VAL A 166 -10.35 0.82 16.56
N PRO A 167 -11.56 1.33 16.86
CA PRO A 167 -11.76 2.75 16.88
C PRO A 167 -10.78 3.29 17.91
N THR A 168 -10.09 4.39 17.61
CA THR A 168 -9.46 5.21 18.64
C THR A 168 -10.54 5.55 19.66
N ALA A 169 -10.64 4.71 20.70
CA ALA A 169 -11.45 4.97 21.86
C ALA A 169 -10.81 6.21 22.47
N ALA A 170 -11.45 7.35 22.25
CA ALA A 170 -11.20 8.54 23.04
C ALA A 170 -11.11 8.10 24.51
N PRO A 171 -10.09 8.56 25.26
CA PRO A 171 -9.95 8.16 26.65
C PRO A 171 -11.25 8.55 27.37
N SER A 172 -12.00 7.53 27.81
CA SER A 172 -13.21 7.72 28.60
C SER A 172 -12.76 8.35 29.92
N ALA A 173 -13.10 9.62 30.09
CA ALA A 173 -12.91 10.32 31.35
C ALA A 173 -13.66 9.54 32.46
N PRO A 174 -13.03 9.24 33.61
CA PRO A 174 -13.67 8.51 34.69
C PRO A 174 -14.84 9.32 35.29
N GLY A 175 -16.06 8.83 35.09
CA GLY A 175 -17.25 9.35 35.74
C GLY A 175 -17.29 8.94 37.21
N PHE A 176 -17.09 9.90 38.11
CA PHE A 176 -17.55 9.81 39.50
C PHE A 176 -18.87 10.58 39.63
N GLY A 177 -19.99 9.86 39.66
CA GLY A 177 -21.21 10.34 40.31
C GLY A 177 -21.13 10.06 41.81
N PRO A 178 -21.76 10.89 42.66
CA PRO A 178 -22.95 10.35 43.30
C PRO A 178 -24.10 11.36 43.49
N LYS A 179 -25.32 10.82 43.34
CA LYS A 179 -26.57 11.11 44.07
C LYS A 179 -26.87 12.56 44.52
N GLY A 180 -28.02 13.08 44.10
CA GLY A 180 -28.88 13.84 45.03
C GLY A 180 -29.87 14.84 44.43
N MET A 181 -31.14 14.44 44.39
CA MET A 181 -32.32 15.18 44.89
C MET A 181 -32.86 16.46 44.21
N GLY A 182 -34.15 16.38 43.82
CA GLY A 182 -35.15 17.47 43.87
C GLY A 182 -35.10 18.50 42.73
N GLY A 183 -36.16 18.94 42.07
CA GLY A 183 -37.59 18.98 42.42
C GLY A 183 -38.08 20.43 42.30
N GLY A 184 -39.01 20.69 41.38
CA GLY A 184 -39.99 21.78 41.52
C GLY A 184 -39.68 23.18 40.93
N SER A 185 -40.31 23.44 39.77
CA SER A 185 -41.17 24.59 39.43
C SER A 185 -40.71 26.07 39.53
N SER A 186 -41.23 26.82 38.53
CA SER A 186 -41.59 28.25 38.48
C SER A 186 -40.57 29.27 37.94
N ASN A 187 -40.91 29.79 36.74
CA ASN A 187 -40.65 31.17 36.31
C ASN A 187 -41.49 32.11 37.20
N PRO A 188 -41.05 33.36 37.54
CA PRO A 188 -41.27 34.47 36.60
C PRO A 188 -40.30 35.70 36.69
N VAL A 189 -40.25 36.44 35.57
CA VAL A 189 -40.26 37.93 35.46
C VAL A 189 -38.99 38.79 35.75
N ARG A 190 -38.59 39.51 34.67
CA ARG A 190 -38.08 40.90 34.52
C ARG A 190 -37.04 41.48 35.50
N ARG A 191 -35.97 42.08 34.95
CA ARG A 191 -35.83 43.54 34.62
C ARG A 191 -34.38 43.87 34.23
N ALA A 192 -34.24 44.67 33.18
CA ALA A 192 -32.97 45.29 32.75
C ALA A 192 -32.59 46.49 33.65
N PRO A 193 -31.29 46.79 33.85
CA PRO A 193 -30.83 48.06 34.42
C PRO A 193 -30.70 49.19 33.37
N PRO A 194 -30.64 50.47 33.82
CA PRO A 194 -31.08 51.67 33.09
C PRO A 194 -29.99 52.42 32.30
N PRO A 195 -30.35 53.43 31.47
CA PRO A 195 -29.41 54.26 30.71
C PRO A 195 -28.85 55.41 31.57
N VAL A 196 -27.56 55.71 31.41
CA VAL A 196 -26.93 56.91 32.00
C VAL A 196 -26.94 58.04 30.96
N GLN A 197 -27.64 59.12 31.30
CA GLN A 197 -27.72 60.37 30.53
C GLN A 197 -26.53 61.30 30.84
N ARG A 198 -26.24 62.14 29.85
CA ARG A 198 -25.14 63.11 29.69
C ARG A 198 -25.20 64.27 30.70
N ARG A 199 -24.05 64.91 30.96
CA ARG A 199 -23.93 66.34 31.29
C ARG A 199 -23.13 67.06 30.19
N PRO A 200 -23.58 68.22 29.69
CA PRO A 200 -22.76 69.24 29.03
C PRO A 200 -22.56 70.44 29.98
N PRO A 201 -22.08 71.60 29.50
CA PRO A 201 -20.83 71.89 28.77
C PRO A 201 -19.93 72.79 29.65
N ASP A 202 -18.71 73.11 29.23
CA ASP A 202 -18.08 74.40 29.57
C ASP A 202 -17.21 74.84 28.37
N GLU A 203 -17.31 76.14 28.11
CA GLU A 203 -16.88 76.88 26.93
C GLU A 203 -15.36 77.16 26.90
N ASP A 204 -14.96 77.68 25.75
CA ASP A 204 -13.67 78.18 25.32
C ASP A 204 -12.81 78.90 26.38
N ASP A 205 -11.48 78.73 26.30
CA ASP A 205 -10.59 79.91 26.24
C ASP A 205 -9.18 79.56 25.72
N ASN A 206 -8.69 80.45 24.86
CA ASN A 206 -7.37 80.50 24.24
C ASN A 206 -6.22 80.56 25.26
N TYR A 207 -5.07 79.96 24.91
CA TYR A 207 -3.77 80.63 24.85
C TYR A 207 -2.80 79.85 23.95
#